data_AF-X0Y649-F1
#
_entry.id   AF-X0Y649-F1
#
_cell.length_a   1.000
_cell.length_b   1.000
_cell.length_c   1.000
_cell.angle_alpha   90.00
_cell.angle_beta   90.00
_cell.angle_gamma   90.00
#
_symmetry.space_group_name_H-M   'P 1'
#
loop_
_entity.id
_entity.type
_entity.pdbx_description
1 polymer ?
#
loop_
_entity_poly.entity_id
_entity_poly.type
_entity_poly.pdbx_seq_one_letter_code
_entity_poly.pdbx_strand_id
1 'polypeptide(L)' 'MKKPQLVLFDGNALVHRAFHALPPLTVSKTGETVSAVYGFALMLLKTINELKPT' A
#
# COMPACT_ATOMS: atom_id res chain seq x y z
N MET A 1 -17.65 13.47 -21.28
CA MET A 1 -16.33 13.48 -20.60
C MET A 1 -16.41 12.55 -19.40
N LYS A 2 -15.36 11.75 -19.12
CA LYS A 2 -15.31 10.91 -17.92
C LYS A 2 -15.18 11.83 -16.70
N LYS A 3 -15.95 11.60 -15.63
CA LYS A 3 -15.82 12.41 -14.40
C LYS A 3 -14.44 12.13 -13.76
N PRO A 4 -13.70 13.17 -13.32
CA PRO A 4 -12.47 12.97 -12.55
C PRO A 4 -12.74 12.09 -11.33
N GLN A 5 -11.81 11.17 -11.02
CA GLN A 5 -11.97 10.22 -9.93
C GLN A 5 -10.94 10.52 -8.85
N LEU A 6 -11.41 10.90 -7.66
CA LEU A 6 -10.58 11.07 -6.48
C LEU A 6 -10.61 9.79 -5.64
N VAL A 7 -9.44 9.27 -5.29
CA VAL A 7 -9.29 8.13 -4.37
C VAL A 7 -8.63 8.62 -3.09
N LEU A 8 -9.29 8.39 -1.96
CA LEU A 8 -8.81 8.78 -0.64
C LEU A 8 -8.36 7.54 0.13
N PHE A 9 -7.16 7.63 0.72
CA PHE A 9 -6.57 6.55 1.51
C PHE A 9 -6.56 6.93 2.99
N ASP A 10 -7.10 6.06 3.83
CA ASP A 10 -6.79 6.08 5.26
C ASP A 10 -5.43 5.40 5.47
N GLY A 11 -4.37 6.19 5.48
CA GLY A 11 -3.00 5.69 5.59
C GLY A 11 -2.78 4.88 6.86
N ASN A 12 -3.32 5.30 8.00
CA ASN A 12 -3.11 4.63 9.28
C ASN A 12 -3.75 3.23 9.28
N ALA A 13 -5.03 3.15 8.90
CA ALA A 13 -5.73 1.87 8.83
C ALA A 13 -5.11 0.92 7.80
N LEU A 14 -4.68 1.43 6.64
CA LEU A 14 -4.09 0.62 5.58
C LEU A 14 -2.68 0.12 5.93
N VAL A 15 -1.84 0.95 6.56
CA VAL A 15 -0.52 0.52 7.05
C VAL A 15 -0.67 -0.55 8.13
N HIS A 16 -1.61 -0.39 9.07
CA HIS A 16 -1.89 -1.40 10.09
C HIS A 16 -2.33 -2.73 9.47
N ARG A 17 -3.22 -2.70 8.46
CA ARG A 17 -3.63 -3.90 7.74
C ARG A 17 -2.46 -4.53 6.97
N ALA A 18 -1.68 -3.72 6.26
CA ALA A 18 -0.52 -4.19 5.50
C ALA A 18 0.51 -4.90 6.40
N PHE A 19 0.75 -4.37 7.61
CA PHE A 19 1.67 -4.97 8.58
C PHE A 19 1.25 -6.38 9.01
N HIS A 20 -0.05 -6.60 9.25
CA HIS A 20 -0.58 -7.87 9.76
C HIS A 20 -0.99 -8.87 8.66
N ALA A 21 -1.22 -8.41 7.43
CA ALA A 21 -1.70 -9.26 6.34
C ALA A 21 -0.58 -10.03 5.62
N LEU A 22 0.66 -9.56 5.72
CA LEU A 22 1.81 -10.15 5.06
C LEU A 22 2.65 -10.99 6.04
N PRO A 23 3.37 -12.01 5.55
CA PRO A 23 4.35 -12.70 6.39
C PRO A 23 5.42 -11.70 6.89
N PRO A 24 6.15 -12.03 7.97
CA PRO A 24 7.26 -11.19 8.43
C PRO A 24 8.28 -10.96 7.30
N LEU A 25 8.41 -9.70 6.90
CA LEU A 25 9.36 -9.28 5.87
C LEU A 25 10.39 -8.35 6.50
N THR A 26 11.66 -8.68 6.31
CA THR A 26 12.77 -7.89 6.80
C THR A 26 13.78 -7.61 5.69
N VAL A 27 14.51 -6.51 5.81
CA VAL A 27 15.68 -6.24 4.97
C VAL A 27 16.80 -7.21 5.37
N SER A 28 17.28 -8.05 4.45
CA SER A 28 18.25 -9.11 4.76
C SER A 28 19.56 -8.61 5.40
N LYS A 29 19.98 -7.37 5.09
CA LYS A 29 21.22 -6.78 5.61
C LYS A 29 21.08 -6.14 6.98
N THR A 30 19.95 -5.49 7.27
CA THR A 30 19.74 -4.68 8.48
C THR A 30 18.78 -5.33 9.47
N GLY A 31 17.97 -6.30 9.02
CA GLY A 31 16.93 -6.94 9.83
C GLY A 31 15.68 -6.09 10.05
N GLU A 32 15.63 -4.87 9.50
CA GLU A 32 14.51 -3.94 9.69
C GLU A 32 13.23 -4.51 9.08
N THR A 33 12.12 -4.42 9.82
CA THR A 33 10.81 -4.90 9.36
C THR A 33 10.23 -3.94 8.33
N VAL A 34 9.79 -4.47 7.19
CA VAL A 34 9.32 -3.68 6.04
C VAL A 34 7.96 -4.13 5.48
N SER A 35 7.29 -5.11 6.13
CA SER A 35 6.01 -5.65 5.67
C SER A 35 4.93 -4.57 5.47
N ALA A 36 4.80 -3.63 6.43
CA ALA A 36 3.80 -2.57 6.36
C ALA A 36 4.01 -1.63 5.16
N VAL A 37 5.25 -1.19 4.96
CA VAL A 37 5.62 -0.27 3.87
C VAL A 37 5.46 -0.96 2.52
N TYR A 38 5.93 -2.20 2.41
CA TYR A 38 5.79 -3.00 1.19
C TYR A 38 4.32 -3.22 0.82
N GLY A 39 3.50 -3.68 1.77
CA GLY A 39 2.08 -3.93 1.53
C GLY A 39 1.30 -2.67 1.19
N PHE A 40 1.58 -1.55 1.87
CA PHE A 40 0.96 -0.27 1.55
C PHE A 40 1.31 0.20 0.14
N ALA A 41 2.60 0.18 -0.23
CA ALA A 41 3.04 0.58 -1.57
C ALA A 41 2.43 -0.30 -2.67
N LEU A 42 2.33 -1.61 -2.44
CA LEU A 42 1.68 -2.54 -3.36
C LEU A 42 0.20 -2.19 -3.58
N MET A 43 -0.55 -1.92 -2.50
CA MET A 43 -1.96 -1.51 -2.59
C MET A 43 -2.10 -0.18 -3.35
N LEU A 44 -1.24 0.80 -3.09
CA LEU A 44 -1.25 2.09 -3.78
C LEU A 44 -1.02 1.91 -5.29
N LEU A 45 0.04 1.20 -5.68
CA LEU A 45 0.37 0.96 -7.09
C LEU A 45 -0.74 0.19 -7.81
N LYS A 46 -1.31 -0.83 -7.16
CA LYS A 46 -2.45 -1.58 -7.69
C LYS A 46 -3.66 -0.66 -7.93
N THR A 47 -3.99 0.17 -6.95
CA THR A 47 -5.14 1.09 -7.03
C THR A 47 -4.96 2.12 -8.16
N ILE A 48 -3.76 2.69 -8.31
CA ILE A 48 -3.46 3.61 -9.42
C ILE A 48 -3.64 2.91 -10.77
N ASN A 49 -3.12 1.68 -10.91
CA ASN A 49 -3.18 0.93 -12.17
C ASN A 49 -4.61 0.50 -12.55
N GLU A 50 -5.41 0.06 -11.56
CA GLU A 50 -6.76 -0.44 -11.78
C GLU A 50 -7.78 0.70 -11.96
N LEU A 51 -7.72 1.70 -11.08
CA LEU A 51 -8.72 2.77 -11.05
C LEU A 51 -8.37 3.93 -12.00
N LYS A 52 -7.08 4.11 -12.34
CA LYS A 52 -6.58 5.18 -13.21
C LYS A 52 -7.20 6.54 -12.88
N PRO A 53 -7.12 7.02 -11.63
CA PRO A 53 -7.62 8.34 -11.28
C PRO A 53 -6.91 9.41 -12.13
N THR A 54 -7.68 10.29 -12.75
CA THR A 54 -7.25 11.36 -13.67
C THR A 54 -7.65 12.72 -13.15
#